data_AF-S0DV95-F1
#
_entry.id   AF-S0DV95-F1
#
_cell.length_a   1.000
_cell.length_b   1.000
_cell.length_c   1.000
_cell.angle_alpha   90.00
_cell.angle_beta   90.00
_cell.angle_gamma   90.00
#
_symmetry.space_group_name_H-M   'P 1'
#
loop_
_entity.id
_entity.type
_entity.pdbx_description
1 polymer ?
#
loop_
_entity_poly.entity_id
_entity_poly.type
_entity_poly.pdbx_seq_one_letter_code
_entity_poly.pdbx_strand_id
1 'polypeptide(L)'
;MGSQLSPATAPWEGVSGQEQLFVLITGANSGIGLSIGERLIDEFLATRSLRSHLILIPTTRSKSKSLQTIQTLRGYANKAAQSSTALRSRAGSSYRWEDTIARIHVLSLQLDLCDLRGVYSFANALLRGPVSNPEGLQGEYLRNVRIPRLDTVVFNAAYGGWSGVNYPKAVWTILTQGLVQSVTWPNFKMALPTALLNEKRNYNYPKEPLLGEVFTACVFGHYILAHELLPLLSRRSETETPGRLVWSSSLEAVDSVLDMSDFQCFNGKGPYESAKRVTDILSLTATLPAAMPSSSRFFTPDDPSEARDKPIRPRMYLTHPGIVASTLFPVPWFLMWAYELALLISRWIGSPWHNTDSYTGAKSPVWIALQEQSALDELGAERIKWGSSSNRHMQVEVKKTEVEGWGWEGKVEDAAALEADTAVGVFRKTIGRKRGAKDVTKEDIVRFEELGAECWERMENMRHEWETILRVKKA
;
A
#
# COMPACT_ATOMS: atom_id res chain seq x y z
N MET A 1 -4.06 -42.33 3.69
CA MET A 1 -3.44 -41.88 4.95
C MET A 1 -2.39 -40.85 4.59
N GLY A 2 -2.77 -39.56 4.58
CA GLY A 2 -1.84 -38.47 4.28
C GLY A 2 -1.06 -38.13 5.54
N SER A 3 0.27 -38.23 5.49
CA SER A 3 1.14 -37.79 6.57
C SER A 3 0.90 -36.30 6.83
N GLN A 4 0.25 -35.97 7.94
CA GLN A 4 0.32 -34.63 8.51
C GLN A 4 1.78 -34.40 8.93
N LEU A 5 2.60 -33.85 8.02
CA LEU A 5 3.92 -33.36 8.35
C LEU A 5 3.74 -32.31 9.46
N SER A 6 4.33 -32.56 10.63
CA SER A 6 4.39 -31.58 11.71
C SER A 6 4.98 -30.26 11.18
N PRO A 7 4.44 -29.09 11.56
CA PRO A 7 5.02 -27.81 11.16
C PRO A 7 6.51 -27.77 11.50
N ALA A 8 7.35 -27.24 10.60
CA ALA A 8 8.72 -26.97 10.99
C ALA A 8 8.72 -25.77 11.94
N THR A 9 9.50 -25.84 13.02
CA THR A 9 9.66 -24.74 13.97
C THR A 9 10.16 -23.50 13.22
N ALA A 10 9.32 -22.48 13.12
CA ALA A 10 9.72 -21.26 12.42
C ALA A 10 10.79 -20.52 13.25
N PRO A 11 11.77 -19.84 12.62
CA PRO A 11 12.89 -19.22 13.36
C PRO A 11 12.46 -18.15 14.37
N TRP A 12 11.29 -17.55 14.18
CA TRP A 12 10.74 -16.55 15.09
C TRP A 12 10.01 -17.15 16.30
N GLU A 13 9.68 -18.45 16.33
CA GLU A 13 8.94 -19.05 17.46
C GLU A 13 9.69 -18.97 18.80
N GLY A 14 11.02 -18.90 18.77
CA GLY A 14 11.86 -18.71 19.96
C GLY A 14 12.01 -17.25 20.43
N VAL A 15 11.36 -16.29 19.75
CA VAL A 15 11.51 -14.85 19.99
C VAL A 15 10.22 -14.31 20.62
N SER A 16 10.33 -13.35 21.54
CA SER A 16 9.13 -12.74 22.14
C SER A 16 8.29 -12.01 21.09
N GLY A 17 6.97 -12.00 21.26
CA GLY A 17 6.07 -11.37 20.30
C GLY A 17 6.38 -9.89 20.04
N GLN A 18 6.82 -9.15 21.06
CA GLN A 18 7.20 -7.73 20.96
C GLN A 18 8.48 -7.49 20.14
N GLU A 19 9.32 -8.52 20.00
CA GLU A 19 10.56 -8.50 19.22
C GLU A 19 10.34 -9.12 17.82
N GLN A 20 9.10 -9.20 17.34
CA GLN A 20 8.78 -9.68 16.00
C GLN A 20 7.97 -8.63 15.24
N LEU A 21 8.23 -8.48 13.94
CA LEU A 21 7.46 -7.61 13.06
C LEU A 21 7.09 -8.36 11.78
N PHE A 22 5.80 -8.64 11.59
CA PHE A 22 5.25 -9.32 10.41
C PHE A 22 4.66 -8.31 9.43
N VAL A 23 5.26 -8.19 8.24
CA VAL A 23 4.83 -7.25 7.20
C VAL A 23 4.51 -7.96 5.89
N LEU A 24 3.25 -7.92 5.47
CA LEU A 24 2.81 -8.41 4.16
C LEU A 24 2.80 -7.27 3.16
N ILE A 25 3.35 -7.49 1.96
CA ILE A 25 3.41 -6.47 0.90
C ILE A 25 2.81 -7.04 -0.38
N THR A 26 1.78 -6.39 -0.93
CA THR A 26 1.22 -6.82 -2.21
C THR A 26 2.00 -6.29 -3.40
N GLY A 27 2.22 -7.13 -4.42
CA GLY A 27 2.89 -6.71 -5.66
C GLY A 27 4.34 -6.29 -5.46
N ALA A 28 5.11 -7.11 -4.74
CA ALA A 28 6.47 -6.77 -4.28
C ALA A 28 7.60 -7.30 -5.18
N ASN A 29 7.31 -7.65 -6.43
CA ASN A 29 8.31 -8.24 -7.34
C ASN A 29 9.24 -7.24 -8.01
N SER A 30 8.93 -5.94 -7.96
CA SER A 30 9.69 -4.86 -8.62
C SER A 30 9.19 -3.51 -8.13
N GLY A 31 9.91 -2.44 -8.48
CA GLY A 31 9.48 -1.05 -8.24
C GLY A 31 9.21 -0.78 -6.76
N ILE A 32 8.16 0.01 -6.48
CA ILE A 32 7.84 0.46 -5.11
C ILE A 32 7.65 -0.71 -4.16
N GLY A 33 6.94 -1.77 -4.55
CA GLY A 33 6.68 -2.92 -3.68
C GLY A 33 7.95 -3.64 -3.23
N LEU A 34 8.91 -3.82 -4.13
CA LEU A 34 10.21 -4.39 -3.78
C LEU A 34 10.99 -3.43 -2.88
N SER A 35 11.00 -2.14 -3.21
CA SER A 35 11.71 -1.13 -2.44
C SER A 35 11.11 -0.81 -1.08
N ILE A 36 9.82 -1.09 -0.85
CA ILE A 36 9.23 -1.13 0.50
C ILE A 36 9.92 -2.21 1.33
N GLY A 37 10.16 -3.40 0.77
CA GLY A 37 10.91 -4.47 1.44
C GLY A 37 12.36 -4.07 1.74
N GLU A 38 13.06 -3.50 0.75
CA GLU A 38 14.44 -3.02 0.90
C GLU A 38 14.55 -1.95 1.99
N ARG A 39 13.67 -0.95 1.95
CA ARG A 39 13.67 0.15 2.92
C ARG A 39 13.20 -0.28 4.30
N LEU A 40 12.28 -1.24 4.40
CA LEU A 40 11.93 -1.87 5.68
C LEU A 40 13.16 -2.52 6.30
N ILE A 41 13.97 -3.24 5.52
CA ILE A 41 15.21 -3.85 6.03
C ILE A 41 16.13 -2.77 6.60
N ASP A 42 16.41 -1.72 5.84
CA ASP A 42 17.33 -0.67 6.28
C ASP A 42 16.83 0.08 7.52
N GLU A 43 15.57 0.55 7.51
CA GLU A 43 15.01 1.32 8.62
C GLU A 43 14.76 0.44 9.86
N PHE A 44 14.36 -0.83 9.69
CA PHE A 44 14.24 -1.79 10.79
C PHE A 44 15.59 -2.02 11.44
N LEU A 45 16.62 -2.32 10.65
CA LEU A 45 17.97 -2.57 11.16
C LEU A 45 18.53 -1.32 11.85
N ALA A 46 18.22 -0.12 11.35
CA ALA A 46 18.67 1.13 11.95
C ALA A 46 17.96 1.48 13.28
N THR A 47 16.69 1.11 13.45
CA THR A 47 15.85 1.61 14.56
C THR A 47 15.50 0.57 15.61
N ARG A 48 15.36 -0.71 15.25
CA ARG A 48 14.90 -1.76 16.15
C ARG A 48 16.03 -2.38 16.96
N SER A 49 15.64 -3.13 17.99
CA SER A 49 16.54 -3.85 18.89
C SER A 49 17.35 -4.88 18.09
N LEU A 50 18.56 -5.20 18.57
CA LEU A 50 19.42 -6.23 17.97
C LEU A 50 18.84 -7.65 18.16
N ARG A 51 17.77 -7.79 18.94
CA ARG A 51 17.02 -9.03 19.15
C ARG A 51 15.74 -9.12 18.34
N SER A 52 15.32 -8.02 17.69
CA SER A 52 14.08 -8.01 16.93
C SER A 52 14.23 -8.79 15.62
N HIS A 53 13.18 -9.48 15.19
CA HIS A 53 13.08 -10.18 13.92
C HIS A 53 12.10 -9.46 12.98
N LEU A 54 12.49 -9.30 11.72
CA LEU A 54 11.66 -8.80 10.63
C LEU A 54 11.23 -9.98 9.76
N ILE A 55 9.92 -10.18 9.63
CA ILE A 55 9.33 -11.21 8.78
C ILE A 55 8.62 -10.49 7.62
N LEU A 56 9.27 -10.46 6.47
CA LEU A 56 8.70 -9.92 5.24
C LEU A 56 7.93 -11.02 4.50
N ILE A 57 6.69 -10.71 4.14
CA ILE A 57 5.79 -11.56 3.37
C ILE A 57 5.45 -10.88 2.02
N PRO A 58 6.41 -10.74 1.09
CA PRO A 58 6.16 -10.15 -0.22
C PRO A 58 5.33 -11.10 -1.08
N THR A 59 4.27 -10.59 -1.70
CA THR A 59 3.45 -11.40 -2.61
C THR A 59 3.69 -11.05 -4.08
N THR A 60 3.60 -12.05 -4.94
CA THR A 60 3.77 -11.89 -6.39
C THR A 60 2.78 -12.77 -7.15
N ARG A 61 2.56 -12.49 -8.45
CA ARG A 61 1.62 -13.27 -9.28
C ARG A 61 2.16 -14.63 -9.77
N SER A 62 3.41 -15.00 -9.48
CA SER A 62 4.00 -16.21 -10.04
C SER A 62 5.16 -16.77 -9.22
N LYS A 63 5.36 -18.09 -9.26
CA LYS A 63 6.46 -18.78 -8.58
C LYS A 63 7.83 -18.19 -8.88
N SER A 64 8.14 -17.93 -10.16
CA SER A 64 9.43 -17.40 -10.59
C SER A 64 9.71 -16.01 -10.03
N LYS A 65 8.72 -15.12 -10.07
CA LYS A 65 8.82 -13.79 -9.45
C LYS A 65 9.02 -13.88 -7.95
N SER A 66 8.28 -14.74 -7.25
CA SER A 66 8.48 -14.97 -5.82
C SER A 66 9.91 -15.44 -5.49
N LEU A 67 10.46 -16.39 -6.25
CA LEU A 67 11.85 -16.85 -6.09
C LEU A 67 12.84 -15.70 -6.25
N GLN A 68 12.69 -14.90 -7.32
CA GLN A 68 13.54 -13.75 -7.59
C GLN A 68 13.44 -12.72 -6.46
N THR A 69 12.23 -12.38 -6.01
CA THR A 69 12.00 -11.44 -4.91
C THR A 69 12.67 -11.89 -3.61
N ILE A 70 12.57 -13.18 -3.28
CA ILE A 70 13.24 -13.74 -2.09
C ILE A 70 14.76 -13.59 -2.22
N GLN A 71 15.33 -13.95 -3.37
CA GLN A 71 16.77 -13.82 -3.62
C GLN A 71 17.23 -12.37 -3.54
N THR A 72 16.48 -11.44 -4.14
CA THR A 72 16.78 -10.00 -4.12
C THR A 72 16.75 -9.45 -2.70
N LEU A 73 15.68 -9.68 -1.93
CA LEU A 73 15.56 -9.14 -0.58
C LEU A 73 16.56 -9.76 0.40
N ARG A 74 16.82 -11.08 0.30
CA ARG A 74 17.87 -11.73 1.10
C ARG A 74 19.26 -11.22 0.71
N GLY A 75 19.54 -11.06 -0.58
CA GLY A 75 20.78 -10.46 -1.07
C GLY A 75 20.97 -9.02 -0.60
N TYR A 76 19.89 -8.23 -0.63
CA TYR A 76 19.87 -6.86 -0.11
C TYR A 76 20.19 -6.83 1.38
N ALA A 77 19.51 -7.66 2.19
CA ALA A 77 19.78 -7.78 3.62
C ALA A 77 21.26 -8.10 3.89
N ASN A 78 21.83 -9.09 3.18
CA ASN A 78 23.24 -9.45 3.28
C ASN A 78 24.16 -8.25 3.03
N LYS A 79 23.90 -7.52 1.95
CA LYS A 79 24.65 -6.31 1.62
C LYS A 79 24.52 -5.27 2.72
N ALA A 80 23.31 -4.95 3.17
CA ALA A 80 23.04 -3.97 4.21
C ALA A 80 23.75 -4.32 5.54
N ALA A 81 23.69 -5.58 5.98
CA ALA A 81 24.38 -6.03 7.19
C ALA A 81 25.91 -5.94 7.06
N GLN A 82 26.47 -6.24 5.89
CA GLN A 82 27.91 -6.17 5.68
C GLN A 82 28.42 -4.73 5.55
N SER A 83 27.69 -3.84 4.89
CA SER A 83 28.14 -2.49 4.58
C SER A 83 27.72 -1.41 5.58
N SER A 84 26.74 -1.67 6.46
CA SER A 84 26.22 -0.64 7.36
C SER A 84 27.22 -0.31 8.48
N THR A 85 27.77 0.91 8.42
CA THR A 85 28.61 1.48 9.47
C THR A 85 27.82 1.78 10.74
N ALA A 86 26.54 2.17 10.60
CA ALA A 86 25.64 2.44 11.72
C ALA A 86 25.32 1.19 12.54
N LEU A 87 25.17 0.03 11.88
CA LEU A 87 24.98 -1.24 12.60
C LEU A 87 26.23 -1.63 13.38
N ARG A 88 27.40 -1.51 12.74
CA ARG A 88 28.70 -1.78 13.38
C ARG A 88 28.91 -0.88 14.60
N SER A 89 28.59 0.41 14.50
CA SER A 89 28.75 1.33 15.64
C SER A 89 27.76 1.04 16.78
N ARG A 90 26.51 0.67 16.46
CA ARG A 90 25.50 0.31 17.47
C ARG A 90 25.80 -1.00 18.21
N ALA A 91 26.29 -2.01 17.49
CA ALA A 91 26.57 -3.32 18.06
C ALA A 91 27.97 -3.43 18.71
N GLY A 92 28.89 -2.52 18.37
CA GLY A 92 30.23 -2.49 18.94
C GLY A 92 31.17 -3.57 18.38
N SER A 93 32.24 -3.88 19.13
CA SER A 93 33.31 -4.79 18.71
C SER A 93 32.89 -6.24 18.51
N SER A 94 31.74 -6.64 19.04
CA SER A 94 31.15 -7.98 18.89
C SER A 94 30.22 -8.13 17.69
N TYR A 95 30.13 -7.11 16.82
CA TYR A 95 29.25 -7.16 15.65
C TYR A 95 29.62 -8.28 14.69
N ARG A 96 28.66 -9.17 14.45
CA ARG A 96 28.70 -10.20 13.40
C ARG A 96 27.54 -9.95 12.45
N TRP A 97 27.84 -9.79 11.18
CA TRP A 97 26.81 -9.50 10.18
C TRP A 97 25.86 -10.69 10.02
N GLU A 98 26.32 -11.91 10.27
CA GLU A 98 25.53 -13.14 10.24
C GLU A 98 24.37 -13.11 11.25
N ASP A 99 24.63 -12.60 12.46
CA ASP A 99 23.61 -12.45 13.51
C ASP A 99 22.53 -11.43 13.11
N THR A 100 22.89 -10.47 12.26
CA THR A 100 21.92 -9.52 11.69
C THR A 100 21.05 -10.19 10.64
N ILE A 101 21.62 -11.01 9.76
CA ILE A 101 20.89 -11.73 8.71
C ILE A 101 19.97 -12.80 9.28
N ALA A 102 20.37 -13.45 10.37
CA ALA A 102 19.57 -14.44 11.06
C ALA A 102 18.20 -13.90 11.54
N ARG A 103 18.02 -12.57 11.59
CA ARG A 103 16.80 -11.90 12.04
C ARG A 103 15.92 -11.37 10.91
N ILE A 104 16.36 -11.48 9.65
CA ILE A 104 15.60 -11.02 8.49
C ILE A 104 15.08 -12.23 7.72
N HIS A 105 13.77 -12.43 7.78
CA HIS A 105 13.10 -13.57 7.15
C HIS A 105 12.26 -13.09 5.97
N VAL A 106 12.36 -13.79 4.85
CA VAL A 106 11.60 -13.48 3.63
C VAL A 106 10.82 -14.72 3.20
N LEU A 107 9.49 -14.63 3.31
CA LEU A 107 8.52 -15.65 2.92
C LEU A 107 7.66 -15.12 1.77
N SER A 108 7.92 -15.52 0.52
CA SER A 108 7.10 -15.05 -0.60
C SER A 108 6.00 -16.03 -0.97
N LEU A 109 4.79 -15.51 -1.08
CA LEU A 109 3.59 -16.27 -1.43
C LEU A 109 2.96 -15.74 -2.72
N GLN A 110 2.25 -16.60 -3.44
CA GLN A 110 1.59 -16.22 -4.68
C GLN A 110 0.22 -15.60 -4.40
N LEU A 111 -0.04 -14.45 -5.01
CA LEU A 111 -1.31 -13.75 -4.90
C LEU A 111 -1.59 -13.03 -6.21
N ASP A 112 -2.75 -13.34 -6.79
CA ASP A 112 -3.36 -12.57 -7.86
C ASP A 112 -4.65 -11.95 -7.34
N LEU A 113 -4.67 -10.63 -7.23
CA LEU A 113 -5.82 -9.88 -6.69
C LEU A 113 -7.03 -9.93 -7.62
N CYS A 114 -6.82 -10.25 -8.91
CA CYS A 114 -7.90 -10.44 -9.87
C CYS A 114 -8.49 -11.86 -9.83
N ASP A 115 -7.84 -12.81 -9.15
CA ASP A 115 -8.43 -14.11 -8.83
C ASP A 115 -9.00 -14.08 -7.41
N LEU A 116 -10.22 -13.58 -7.26
CA LEU A 116 -10.95 -13.53 -6.00
C LEU A 116 -10.99 -14.89 -5.27
N ARG A 117 -11.17 -16.02 -5.98
CA ARG A 117 -11.13 -17.35 -5.32
C ARG A 117 -9.73 -17.64 -4.77
N GLY A 118 -8.71 -17.26 -5.53
CA GLY A 118 -7.31 -17.24 -5.11
C GLY A 118 -7.06 -16.35 -3.91
N VAL A 119 -7.68 -15.16 -3.82
CA VAL A 119 -7.58 -14.25 -2.67
C VAL A 119 -8.14 -14.90 -1.39
N TYR A 120 -9.35 -15.47 -1.44
CA TYR A 120 -9.91 -16.21 -0.30
C TYR A 120 -9.05 -17.41 0.09
N SER A 121 -8.58 -18.18 -0.91
CA SER A 121 -7.72 -19.35 -0.67
C SER A 121 -6.39 -18.95 -0.04
N PHE A 122 -5.80 -17.84 -0.47
CA PHE A 122 -4.58 -17.27 0.06
C PHE A 122 -4.74 -16.85 1.52
N ALA A 123 -5.79 -16.08 1.84
CA ALA A 123 -6.06 -15.64 3.21
C ALA A 123 -6.32 -16.84 4.14
N ASN A 124 -7.14 -17.80 3.71
CA ASN A 124 -7.40 -19.02 4.47
C ASN A 124 -6.12 -19.87 4.69
N ALA A 125 -5.22 -19.93 3.70
CA ALA A 125 -3.94 -20.62 3.84
C ALA A 125 -3.04 -19.95 4.89
N LEU A 126 -2.95 -18.61 4.88
CA LEU A 126 -2.22 -17.85 5.90
C LEU A 126 -2.79 -18.02 7.31
N LEU A 127 -4.13 -18.06 7.43
CA LEU A 127 -4.84 -18.19 8.70
C LEU A 127 -4.71 -19.57 9.33
N ARG A 128 -5.00 -20.61 8.55
CA ARG A 128 -5.22 -21.97 9.10
C ARG A 128 -4.06 -22.92 8.83
N GLY A 129 -3.34 -22.70 7.74
CA GLY A 129 -2.33 -23.61 7.21
C GLY A 129 -0.91 -23.21 7.56
N PRO A 130 0.02 -24.18 7.59
CA PRO A 130 1.42 -23.87 7.41
C PRO A 130 1.64 -23.42 5.96
N VAL A 131 2.52 -22.44 5.76
CA VAL A 131 2.90 -21.90 4.45
C VAL A 131 4.38 -22.12 4.19
N SER A 132 4.77 -22.13 2.92
CA SER A 132 6.16 -22.41 2.50
C SER A 132 6.60 -21.45 1.41
N ASN A 133 7.89 -21.14 1.41
CA ASN A 133 8.52 -20.59 0.23
C ASN A 133 8.43 -21.56 -0.96
N PRO A 134 8.38 -21.04 -2.20
CA PRO A 134 8.38 -21.88 -3.39
C PRO A 134 9.65 -22.72 -3.49
N GLU A 135 9.52 -23.94 -4.02
CA GLU A 135 10.68 -24.79 -4.33
C GLU A 135 11.63 -24.12 -5.34
N GLY A 136 12.93 -24.36 -5.20
CA GLY A 136 13.98 -23.80 -6.07
C GLY A 136 15.05 -22.99 -5.33
N LEU A 137 14.87 -22.74 -4.03
CA LEU A 137 15.85 -22.05 -3.19
C LEU A 137 16.78 -23.06 -2.50
N GLN A 138 18.09 -22.88 -2.68
CA GLN A 138 19.11 -23.67 -1.99
C GLN A 138 19.12 -23.32 -0.50
N GLY A 139 19.09 -24.34 0.38
CA GLY A 139 19.11 -24.14 1.83
C GLY A 139 17.83 -23.51 2.42
N GLU A 140 16.70 -23.60 1.70
CA GLU A 140 15.45 -22.98 2.17
C GLU A 140 14.93 -23.59 3.47
N TYR A 141 14.75 -22.74 4.48
CA TYR A 141 14.34 -23.13 5.82
C TYR A 141 12.90 -22.73 6.17
N LEU A 142 12.27 -21.82 5.42
CA LEU A 142 10.87 -21.43 5.63
C LEU A 142 9.94 -22.38 4.88
N ARG A 143 9.82 -23.59 5.40
CA ARG A 143 8.93 -24.65 4.91
C ARG A 143 7.97 -25.06 6.00
N ASN A 144 6.68 -25.09 5.69
CA ASN A 144 5.61 -25.44 6.60
C ASN A 144 5.61 -24.62 7.90
N VAL A 145 5.84 -23.31 7.78
CA VAL A 145 5.87 -22.36 8.91
C VAL A 145 4.50 -21.72 9.12
N ARG A 146 4.18 -21.33 10.36
CA ARG A 146 2.93 -20.63 10.69
C ARG A 146 3.14 -19.13 10.86
N ILE A 147 2.18 -18.34 10.41
CA ILE A 147 2.12 -16.90 10.63
C ILE A 147 1.13 -16.64 11.77
N PRO A 148 1.62 -16.25 12.97
CA PRO A 148 0.74 -16.10 14.14
C PRO A 148 -0.12 -14.85 14.09
N ARG A 149 0.35 -13.81 13.40
CA ARG A 149 -0.31 -12.52 13.23
C ARG A 149 0.31 -11.76 12.06
N LEU A 150 -0.32 -10.67 11.66
CA LEU A 150 0.24 -9.64 10.80
C LEU A 150 0.24 -8.32 11.56
N ASP A 151 1.38 -7.63 11.57
CA ASP A 151 1.51 -6.31 12.20
C ASP A 151 1.22 -5.20 11.19
N THR A 152 1.59 -5.40 9.93
CA THR A 152 1.29 -4.46 8.85
C THR A 152 1.00 -5.20 7.55
N VAL A 153 -0.01 -4.74 6.82
CA VAL A 153 -0.25 -5.13 5.44
C VAL A 153 -0.20 -3.88 4.56
N VAL A 154 0.70 -3.89 3.58
CA VAL A 154 0.85 -2.81 2.61
C VAL A 154 0.21 -3.20 1.29
N PHE A 155 -0.93 -2.57 0.99
CA PHE A 155 -1.67 -2.74 -0.27
C PHE A 155 -1.04 -1.86 -1.37
N ASN A 156 0.07 -2.34 -1.91
CA ASN A 156 0.88 -1.65 -2.92
C ASN A 156 0.54 -2.06 -4.37
N ALA A 157 0.13 -3.32 -4.59
CA ALA A 157 -0.10 -3.82 -5.94
C ALA A 157 -1.06 -2.91 -6.72
N ALA A 158 -0.71 -2.62 -7.97
CA ALA A 158 -1.54 -1.79 -8.82
C ALA A 158 -1.32 -2.12 -10.29
N TYR A 159 -2.31 -1.75 -11.09
CA TYR A 159 -2.32 -1.85 -12.54
C TYR A 159 -3.15 -0.69 -13.07
N GLY A 160 -2.70 0.04 -14.09
CA GLY A 160 -3.43 1.24 -14.51
C GLY A 160 -3.86 1.32 -15.97
N GLY A 161 -3.57 0.30 -16.79
CA GLY A 161 -4.23 0.13 -18.09
C GLY A 161 -4.14 1.34 -19.04
N TRP A 162 -2.94 1.74 -19.46
CA TRP A 162 -2.75 2.83 -20.44
C TRP A 162 -2.18 2.31 -21.75
N SER A 163 -2.51 2.97 -22.86
CA SER A 163 -1.98 2.67 -24.20
C SER A 163 -0.75 3.50 -24.57
N GLY A 164 -0.54 4.63 -23.89
CA GLY A 164 0.57 5.53 -24.19
C GLY A 164 0.38 6.95 -23.65
N VAL A 165 1.17 7.86 -24.20
CA VAL A 165 1.12 9.30 -23.94
C VAL A 165 0.71 10.03 -25.22
N ASN A 166 -0.22 10.98 -25.10
CA ASN A 166 -0.49 11.95 -26.16
C ASN A 166 0.61 13.03 -26.12
N TYR A 167 1.68 12.83 -26.90
CA TYR A 167 2.85 13.72 -26.88
C TYR A 167 2.57 15.16 -27.28
N PRO A 168 1.78 15.47 -28.33
CA PRO A 168 1.41 16.85 -28.64
C PRO A 168 0.71 17.53 -27.46
N LYS A 169 -0.23 16.84 -26.81
CA LYS A 169 -0.88 17.34 -25.60
C LYS A 169 0.10 17.46 -24.45
N ALA A 170 1.04 16.54 -24.28
CA ALA A 170 2.06 16.63 -23.24
C ALA A 170 2.94 17.88 -23.39
N VAL A 171 3.44 18.14 -24.61
CA VAL A 171 4.21 19.36 -24.92
C VAL A 171 3.37 20.61 -24.65
N TRP A 172 2.13 20.65 -25.14
CA TRP A 172 1.22 21.76 -24.90
C TRP A 172 0.95 22.01 -23.42
N THR A 173 0.64 20.95 -22.66
CA THR A 173 0.38 21.04 -21.21
C THR A 173 1.65 21.52 -20.47
N ILE A 174 2.83 21.00 -20.82
CA ILE A 174 4.10 21.45 -20.21
C ILE A 174 4.36 22.94 -20.48
N LEU A 175 4.16 23.41 -21.71
CA LEU A 175 4.39 24.81 -22.09
C LEU A 175 3.38 25.77 -21.45
N THR A 176 2.12 25.34 -21.29
CA THR A 176 1.04 26.20 -20.79
C THR A 176 0.82 26.13 -19.28
N GLN A 177 1.08 24.97 -18.67
CA GLN A 177 0.83 24.72 -17.25
C GLN A 177 2.11 24.67 -16.40
N GLY A 178 3.27 24.57 -17.05
CA GLY A 178 4.58 24.41 -16.41
C GLY A 178 4.93 22.94 -16.17
N LEU A 179 6.23 22.64 -16.15
CA LEU A 179 6.75 21.27 -16.04
C LEU A 179 6.21 20.55 -14.80
N VAL A 180 6.44 21.11 -13.61
CA VAL A 180 6.10 20.46 -12.32
C VAL A 180 4.63 20.08 -12.26
N GLN A 181 3.71 20.99 -12.59
CA GLN A 181 2.28 20.70 -12.61
C GLN A 181 1.95 19.56 -13.58
N SER A 182 2.53 19.62 -14.78
CA SER A 182 2.24 18.69 -15.87
C SER A 182 2.72 17.27 -15.60
N VAL A 183 3.86 17.11 -14.92
CA VAL A 183 4.40 15.79 -14.58
C VAL A 183 3.97 15.28 -13.20
N THR A 184 3.30 16.11 -12.38
CA THR A 184 2.64 15.68 -11.13
C THR A 184 1.19 15.25 -11.37
N TRP A 185 0.44 15.99 -12.20
CA TRP A 185 -0.96 15.70 -12.57
C TRP A 185 -1.14 15.66 -14.11
N PRO A 186 -0.57 14.66 -14.78
CA PRO A 186 -0.59 14.57 -16.23
C PRO A 186 -2.00 14.31 -16.79
N ASN A 187 -2.48 15.21 -17.64
CA ASN A 187 -3.77 15.06 -18.34
C ASN A 187 -3.64 14.46 -19.76
N PHE A 188 -2.45 13.95 -20.09
CA PHE A 188 -2.08 13.48 -21.43
C PHE A 188 -1.78 11.97 -21.49
N LYS A 189 -2.02 11.25 -20.39
CA LYS A 189 -2.04 9.78 -20.41
C LYS A 189 -3.26 9.30 -21.18
N MET A 190 -3.06 8.34 -22.07
CA MET A 190 -4.13 7.70 -22.82
C MET A 190 -4.54 6.43 -22.08
N ALA A 191 -5.61 6.52 -21.28
CA ALA A 191 -6.17 5.36 -20.61
C ALA A 191 -6.89 4.45 -21.61
N LEU A 192 -6.75 3.14 -21.41
CA LEU A 192 -7.59 2.15 -22.05
C LEU A 192 -8.87 1.96 -21.23
N PRO A 193 -9.99 1.56 -21.85
CA PRO A 193 -11.12 1.02 -21.11
C PRO A 193 -10.67 -0.13 -20.21
N THR A 194 -11.24 -0.23 -19.00
CA THR A 194 -10.91 -1.33 -18.10
C THR A 194 -11.31 -2.66 -18.74
N ALA A 195 -10.40 -3.63 -18.76
CA ALA A 195 -10.75 -4.97 -19.23
C ALA A 195 -11.71 -5.64 -18.22
N LEU A 196 -12.63 -6.45 -18.74
CA LEU A 196 -13.56 -7.20 -17.90
C LEU A 196 -12.91 -8.53 -17.48
N LEU A 197 -12.85 -8.79 -16.18
CA LEU A 197 -12.34 -10.07 -15.65
C LEU A 197 -13.24 -11.24 -16.06
N ASN A 198 -14.52 -10.99 -16.27
CA ASN A 198 -15.52 -11.97 -16.74
C ASN A 198 -15.17 -12.55 -18.13
N GLU A 199 -14.47 -11.80 -18.97
CA GLU A 199 -14.07 -12.25 -20.31
C GLU A 199 -12.78 -13.08 -20.30
N LYS A 200 -12.04 -13.07 -19.18
CA LYS A 200 -10.78 -13.77 -19.03
C LYS A 200 -11.02 -15.19 -18.55
N ARG A 201 -10.86 -16.15 -19.48
CA ARG A 201 -11.11 -17.59 -19.25
C ARG A 201 -10.40 -18.17 -18.02
N ASN A 202 -9.24 -17.64 -17.66
CA ASN A 202 -8.45 -18.14 -16.52
C ASN A 202 -9.12 -17.90 -15.16
N TYR A 203 -9.97 -16.88 -14.99
CA TYR A 203 -10.67 -16.62 -13.72
C TYR A 203 -12.02 -17.35 -13.62
N ASN A 204 -12.62 -17.70 -14.76
CA ASN A 204 -13.89 -18.40 -14.83
C ASN A 204 -14.98 -17.75 -13.96
N TYR A 205 -15.20 -16.45 -14.19
CA TYR A 205 -16.28 -15.67 -13.59
C TYR A 205 -17.57 -15.77 -14.43
N PRO A 206 -18.75 -15.61 -13.79
CA PRO A 206 -20.02 -15.61 -14.53
C PRO A 206 -20.07 -14.43 -15.51
N LYS A 207 -21.06 -14.44 -16.41
CA LYS A 207 -21.25 -13.34 -17.36
C LYS A 207 -21.56 -12.01 -16.65
N GLU A 208 -22.36 -12.06 -15.58
CA GLU A 208 -22.74 -10.92 -14.74
C GLU A 208 -22.75 -11.36 -13.26
N PRO A 209 -22.57 -10.42 -12.31
CA PRO A 209 -22.20 -9.00 -12.50
C PRO A 209 -20.79 -8.81 -13.09
N LEU A 210 -20.56 -7.67 -13.73
CA LEU A 210 -19.28 -7.33 -14.34
C LEU A 210 -18.24 -6.91 -13.28
N LEU A 211 -16.99 -7.26 -13.53
CA LEU A 211 -15.87 -6.93 -12.66
C LEU A 211 -14.71 -6.35 -13.47
N GLY A 212 -14.39 -5.08 -13.21
CA GLY A 212 -13.32 -4.36 -13.88
C GLY A 212 -11.94 -4.77 -13.36
N GLU A 213 -11.00 -5.02 -14.26
CA GLU A 213 -9.65 -5.46 -13.92
C GLU A 213 -8.88 -4.42 -13.11
N VAL A 214 -8.88 -3.15 -13.56
CA VAL A 214 -8.11 -2.09 -12.89
C VAL A 214 -8.65 -1.83 -11.48
N PHE A 215 -9.98 -1.74 -11.35
CA PHE A 215 -10.68 -1.60 -10.08
C PHE A 215 -10.35 -2.76 -9.13
N THR A 216 -10.40 -4.00 -9.62
CA THR A 216 -10.11 -5.18 -8.81
C THR A 216 -8.65 -5.27 -8.38
N ALA A 217 -7.72 -5.04 -9.30
CA ALA A 217 -6.29 -5.08 -9.03
C ALA A 217 -5.84 -3.97 -8.06
N CYS A 218 -6.48 -2.79 -8.10
CA CYS A 218 -6.07 -1.64 -7.29
C CYS A 218 -6.80 -1.55 -5.94
N VAL A 219 -8.09 -1.88 -5.88
CA VAL A 219 -8.91 -1.67 -4.67
C VAL A 219 -9.72 -2.90 -4.24
N PHE A 220 -10.53 -3.52 -5.10
CA PHE A 220 -11.51 -4.52 -4.63
C PHE A 220 -10.89 -5.85 -4.21
N GLY A 221 -9.87 -6.35 -4.92
CA GLY A 221 -9.12 -7.54 -4.49
C GLY A 221 -8.39 -7.31 -3.16
N HIS A 222 -7.86 -6.10 -2.95
CA HIS A 222 -7.29 -5.71 -1.65
C HIS A 222 -8.34 -5.60 -0.56
N TYR A 223 -9.53 -5.08 -0.88
CA TYR A 223 -10.63 -4.95 0.06
C TYR A 223 -11.06 -6.31 0.61
N ILE A 224 -11.27 -7.29 -0.28
CA ILE A 224 -11.55 -8.67 0.13
C ILE A 224 -10.39 -9.23 0.96
N LEU A 225 -9.15 -9.08 0.49
CA LEU A 225 -7.97 -9.57 1.22
C LEU A 225 -7.88 -8.96 2.62
N ALA A 226 -8.14 -7.66 2.77
CA ALA A 226 -8.07 -6.97 4.04
C ALA A 226 -9.08 -7.52 5.06
N HIS A 227 -10.32 -7.74 4.63
CA HIS A 227 -11.37 -8.33 5.45
C HIS A 227 -11.00 -9.76 5.87
N GLU A 228 -10.56 -10.59 4.92
CA GLU A 228 -10.21 -11.99 5.20
C GLU A 228 -8.94 -12.12 6.07
N LEU A 229 -8.07 -11.12 6.10
CA LEU A 229 -6.88 -11.10 6.97
C LEU A 229 -7.16 -10.53 8.38
N LEU A 230 -8.39 -10.09 8.68
CA LEU A 230 -8.72 -9.53 10.00
C LEU A 230 -8.34 -10.43 11.17
N PRO A 231 -8.53 -11.76 11.15
CA PRO A 231 -8.16 -12.57 12.31
C PRO A 231 -6.64 -12.60 12.59
N LEU A 232 -5.78 -12.24 11.63
CA LEU A 232 -4.34 -12.03 11.82
C LEU A 232 -3.99 -10.60 12.25
N LEU A 233 -4.86 -9.63 11.97
CA LEU A 233 -4.63 -8.20 12.16
C LEU A 233 -5.27 -7.64 13.43
N SER A 234 -6.39 -8.21 13.86
CA SER A 234 -7.06 -7.82 15.09
C SER A 234 -6.24 -8.25 16.31
N ARG A 235 -6.45 -7.54 17.43
CA ARG A 235 -5.75 -7.78 18.71
C ARG A 235 -6.73 -8.10 19.82
N ARG A 236 -6.24 -8.75 20.87
CA ARG A 236 -7.02 -9.15 22.04
C ARG A 236 -7.17 -8.01 23.04
N SER A 237 -6.16 -7.13 23.11
CA SER A 237 -6.11 -6.04 24.07
C SER A 237 -5.62 -4.73 23.43
N GLU A 238 -6.11 -3.60 23.95
CA GLU A 238 -5.63 -2.25 23.60
C GLU A 238 -4.17 -2.01 23.99
N THR A 239 -3.61 -2.85 24.87
CA THR A 239 -2.17 -2.81 25.22
C THR A 239 -1.28 -3.33 24.10
N GLU A 240 -1.84 -4.08 23.15
CA GLU A 240 -1.11 -4.54 21.97
C GLU A 240 -1.07 -3.43 20.92
N THR A 241 0.04 -3.33 20.18
CA THR A 241 0.08 -2.47 19.00
C THR A 241 -0.94 -2.98 17.97
N PRO A 242 -1.90 -2.14 17.53
CA PRO A 242 -2.92 -2.56 16.58
C PRO A 242 -2.29 -2.92 15.24
N GLY A 243 -2.88 -3.89 14.54
CA GLY A 243 -2.50 -4.19 13.17
C GLY A 243 -2.72 -2.97 12.25
N ARG A 244 -1.94 -2.86 11.18
CA ARG A 244 -1.99 -1.70 10.26
C ARG A 244 -2.35 -2.13 8.86
N LEU A 245 -3.39 -1.53 8.30
CA LEU A 245 -3.75 -1.61 6.88
C LEU A 245 -3.24 -0.34 6.18
N VAL A 246 -2.23 -0.48 5.34
CA VAL A 246 -1.57 0.65 4.66
C VAL A 246 -1.92 0.63 3.18
N TRP A 247 -2.80 1.55 2.78
CA TRP A 247 -3.23 1.69 1.40
C TRP A 247 -2.27 2.56 0.60
N SER A 248 -1.89 2.09 -0.59
CA SER A 248 -1.09 2.87 -1.54
C SER A 248 -1.99 3.54 -2.58
N SER A 249 -2.05 4.87 -2.53
CA SER A 249 -2.81 5.74 -3.42
C SER A 249 -1.89 6.53 -4.36
N SER A 250 -2.42 7.55 -5.04
CA SER A 250 -1.75 8.42 -6.01
C SER A 250 -2.08 9.89 -5.77
N LEU A 251 -1.20 10.80 -6.17
CA LEU A 251 -1.53 12.25 -6.26
C LEU A 251 -2.64 12.53 -7.26
N GLU A 252 -2.85 11.62 -8.21
CA GLU A 252 -3.86 11.73 -9.27
C GLU A 252 -5.26 11.27 -8.83
N ALA A 253 -5.43 10.85 -7.57
CA ALA A 253 -6.72 10.54 -6.95
C ALA A 253 -7.51 11.83 -6.63
N VAL A 254 -7.80 12.60 -7.69
CA VAL A 254 -8.52 13.87 -7.62
C VAL A 254 -10.03 13.63 -7.59
N ASP A 255 -10.82 14.67 -7.37
CA ASP A 255 -12.28 14.51 -7.28
C ASP A 255 -12.90 14.09 -8.62
N SER A 256 -12.47 14.73 -9.71
CA SER A 256 -13.07 14.57 -11.04
C SER A 256 -12.84 13.21 -11.72
N VAL A 257 -12.14 12.26 -11.10
CA VAL A 257 -11.85 10.93 -11.68
C VAL A 257 -12.80 9.85 -11.17
N LEU A 258 -13.60 10.12 -10.13
CA LEU A 258 -14.60 9.18 -9.62
C LEU A 258 -15.99 9.61 -10.06
N ASP A 259 -16.69 8.70 -10.72
CA ASP A 259 -18.12 8.82 -11.02
C ASP A 259 -18.84 7.69 -10.28
N MET A 260 -19.70 8.05 -9.32
CA MET A 260 -20.44 7.06 -8.56
C MET A 260 -21.45 6.28 -9.42
N SER A 261 -21.88 6.79 -10.58
CA SER A 261 -22.73 6.02 -11.49
C SER A 261 -21.95 4.92 -12.25
N ASP A 262 -20.63 5.07 -12.38
CA ASP A 262 -19.70 4.11 -12.97
C ASP A 262 -18.57 3.78 -11.97
N PHE A 263 -18.95 3.21 -10.83
CA PHE A 263 -18.07 3.04 -9.66
C PHE A 263 -16.78 2.24 -9.95
N GLN A 264 -16.84 1.28 -10.89
CA GLN A 264 -15.67 0.50 -11.32
C GLN A 264 -14.92 1.13 -12.51
N CYS A 265 -15.40 2.28 -13.01
CA CYS A 265 -14.86 3.01 -14.15
C CYS A 265 -14.77 2.16 -15.42
N PHE A 266 -15.88 1.53 -15.81
CA PHE A 266 -15.99 0.73 -17.03
C PHE A 266 -15.83 1.58 -18.30
N ASN A 267 -16.46 2.75 -18.32
CA ASN A 267 -16.54 3.63 -19.49
C ASN A 267 -15.72 4.93 -19.33
N GLY A 268 -15.21 5.19 -18.13
CA GLY A 268 -14.42 6.38 -17.83
C GLY A 268 -13.00 6.39 -18.43
N LYS A 269 -12.37 7.56 -18.42
CA LYS A 269 -11.05 7.81 -19.03
C LYS A 269 -9.88 7.71 -18.04
N GLY A 270 -10.10 7.18 -16.85
CA GLY A 270 -9.09 7.10 -15.79
C GLY A 270 -9.41 6.06 -14.73
N PRO A 271 -9.51 4.76 -15.10
CA PRO A 271 -9.88 3.71 -14.16
C PRO A 271 -8.87 3.55 -13.02
N TYR A 272 -7.59 3.83 -13.27
CA TYR A 272 -6.56 3.83 -12.23
C TYR A 272 -6.79 4.94 -11.21
N GLU A 273 -6.93 6.17 -11.69
CA GLU A 273 -7.13 7.35 -10.87
C GLU A 273 -8.43 7.25 -10.07
N SER A 274 -9.49 6.76 -10.72
CA SER A 274 -10.78 6.46 -10.10
C SER A 274 -10.64 5.45 -8.96
N ALA A 275 -9.98 4.31 -9.19
CA ALA A 275 -9.74 3.31 -8.15
C ALA A 275 -8.91 3.87 -6.97
N LYS A 276 -7.91 4.73 -7.25
CA LYS A 276 -7.13 5.40 -6.18
C LYS A 276 -7.96 6.44 -5.43
N ARG A 277 -8.92 7.11 -6.08
CA ARG A 277 -9.88 8.00 -5.40
C ARG A 277 -10.81 7.21 -4.47
N VAL A 278 -11.29 6.04 -4.88
CA VAL A 278 -12.02 5.12 -3.98
C VAL A 278 -11.13 4.71 -2.79
N THR A 279 -9.86 4.40 -3.02
CA THR A 279 -8.89 4.11 -1.93
C THR A 279 -8.75 5.26 -0.94
N ASP A 280 -8.63 6.51 -1.42
CA ASP A 280 -8.57 7.69 -0.56
C ASP A 280 -9.81 7.80 0.33
N ILE A 281 -10.99 7.71 -0.29
CA ILE A 281 -12.28 7.86 0.39
C ILE A 281 -12.46 6.78 1.45
N LEU A 282 -12.24 5.50 1.10
CA LEU A 282 -12.38 4.39 2.06
C LEU A 282 -11.45 4.56 3.26
N SER A 283 -10.17 4.87 3.01
CA SER A 283 -9.20 4.99 4.10
C SER A 283 -9.48 6.15 5.03
N LEU A 284 -9.82 7.34 4.49
CA LEU A 284 -10.00 8.56 5.29
C LEU A 284 -11.34 8.59 6.03
N THR A 285 -12.34 7.86 5.53
CA THR A 285 -13.69 7.83 6.11
C THR A 285 -13.97 6.61 6.98
N ALA A 286 -13.05 5.63 7.04
CA ALA A 286 -13.23 4.34 7.71
C ALA A 286 -13.75 4.41 9.17
N THR A 287 -13.43 5.49 9.89
CA THR A 287 -13.76 5.69 11.31
C THR A 287 -14.84 6.75 11.53
N LEU A 288 -15.40 7.34 10.47
CA LEU A 288 -16.40 8.40 10.57
C LEU A 288 -17.80 7.83 10.84
N PRO A 289 -18.64 8.53 11.63
CA PRO A 289 -20.00 8.08 11.94
C PRO A 289 -20.83 7.73 10.71
N ALA A 290 -20.73 8.51 9.63
CA ALA A 290 -21.48 8.28 8.39
C ALA A 290 -21.13 6.94 7.71
N ALA A 291 -19.87 6.51 7.78
CA ALA A 291 -19.39 5.27 7.15
C ALA A 291 -19.53 4.03 8.06
N MET A 292 -19.61 4.21 9.38
CA MET A 292 -19.66 3.13 10.38
C MET A 292 -20.70 2.03 10.10
N PRO A 293 -21.94 2.32 9.62
CA PRO A 293 -22.90 1.26 9.32
C PRO A 293 -22.36 0.16 8.37
N SER A 294 -21.51 0.56 7.42
CA SER A 294 -20.88 -0.35 6.45
C SER A 294 -19.46 -0.72 6.88
N SER A 295 -18.64 0.25 7.33
CA SER A 295 -17.25 -0.02 7.69
C SER A 295 -17.11 -0.94 8.92
N SER A 296 -18.03 -0.89 9.89
CA SER A 296 -18.02 -1.82 11.03
C SER A 296 -18.21 -3.27 10.59
N ARG A 297 -19.00 -3.54 9.54
CA ARG A 297 -19.17 -4.88 8.96
C ARG A 297 -17.87 -5.36 8.33
N PHE A 298 -17.20 -4.48 7.60
CA PHE A 298 -15.87 -4.76 7.05
C PHE A 298 -14.86 -5.10 8.13
N PHE A 299 -14.84 -4.39 9.27
CA PHE A 299 -13.86 -4.59 10.36
C PHE A 299 -14.23 -5.73 11.35
N THR A 300 -15.32 -6.44 11.13
CA THR A 300 -15.74 -7.55 11.99
C THR A 300 -15.35 -8.87 11.34
N PRO A 301 -14.51 -9.71 11.98
CA PRO A 301 -14.23 -11.06 11.49
C PRO A 301 -15.52 -11.88 11.32
N ASP A 302 -15.62 -12.69 10.26
CA ASP A 302 -16.83 -13.49 10.01
C ASP A 302 -17.11 -14.52 11.12
N ASP A 303 -16.05 -15.11 11.70
CA ASP A 303 -16.18 -16.05 12.80
C ASP A 303 -16.50 -15.28 14.10
N PRO A 304 -17.69 -15.46 14.69
CA PRO A 304 -18.08 -14.74 15.89
C PRO A 304 -17.18 -15.04 17.09
N SER A 305 -16.52 -16.20 17.11
CA SER A 305 -15.57 -16.57 18.16
C SER A 305 -14.28 -15.77 18.05
N GLU A 306 -13.71 -15.64 16.84
CA GLU A 306 -12.54 -14.79 16.57
C GLU A 306 -12.87 -13.30 16.82
N ALA A 307 -14.04 -12.84 16.40
CA ALA A 307 -14.47 -11.45 16.63
C ALA A 307 -14.58 -11.11 18.14
N ARG A 308 -14.98 -12.09 18.98
CA ARG A 308 -15.01 -11.92 20.44
C ARG A 308 -13.63 -12.04 21.09
N ASP A 309 -12.76 -12.94 20.58
CA ASP A 309 -11.39 -13.11 21.10
C ASP A 309 -10.51 -11.90 20.79
N LYS A 310 -10.68 -11.30 19.60
CA LYS A 310 -9.85 -10.20 19.08
C LYS A 310 -10.71 -8.97 18.74
N PRO A 311 -11.26 -8.26 19.75
CA PRO A 311 -12.17 -7.14 19.52
C PRO A 311 -11.48 -5.89 18.97
N ILE A 312 -10.15 -5.78 19.10
CA ILE A 312 -9.42 -4.60 18.68
C ILE A 312 -9.12 -4.69 17.19
N ARG A 313 -9.84 -3.92 16.39
CA ARG A 313 -9.65 -3.85 14.94
C ARG A 313 -8.30 -3.23 14.54
N PRO A 314 -7.77 -3.56 13.34
CA PRO A 314 -6.64 -2.82 12.79
C PRO A 314 -6.98 -1.37 12.45
N ARG A 315 -5.94 -0.54 12.37
CA ARG A 315 -5.98 0.87 11.97
C ARG A 315 -5.73 0.99 10.47
N MET A 316 -6.39 1.95 9.82
CA MET A 316 -6.28 2.14 8.37
C MET A 316 -5.54 3.44 8.05
N TYR A 317 -4.49 3.33 7.23
CA TYR A 317 -3.61 4.44 6.87
C TYR A 317 -3.51 4.60 5.36
N LEU A 318 -3.40 5.84 4.91
CA LEU A 318 -3.32 6.19 3.49
C LEU A 318 -1.95 6.76 3.15
N THR A 319 -1.31 6.20 2.13
CA THR A 319 0.01 6.64 1.67
C THR A 319 0.04 6.83 0.16
N HIS A 320 1.02 7.57 -0.36
CA HIS A 320 1.37 7.52 -1.78
C HIS A 320 2.88 7.69 -1.99
N PRO A 321 3.44 7.19 -3.09
CA PRO A 321 4.89 7.15 -3.32
C PRO A 321 5.47 8.45 -3.89
N GLY A 322 4.67 9.53 -3.98
CA GLY A 322 4.98 10.66 -4.86
C GLY A 322 4.98 10.22 -6.34
N ILE A 323 5.91 10.76 -7.12
CA ILE A 323 6.18 10.40 -8.51
C ILE A 323 7.55 9.72 -8.57
N VAL A 324 7.55 8.48 -9.07
CA VAL A 324 8.75 7.64 -9.25
C VAL A 324 8.85 7.21 -10.71
N ALA A 325 10.08 7.10 -11.21
CA ALA A 325 10.28 6.52 -12.53
C ALA A 325 9.92 5.03 -12.48
N SER A 326 8.83 4.65 -13.13
CA SER A 326 8.38 3.26 -13.19
C SER A 326 7.69 2.97 -14.51
N THR A 327 7.64 1.68 -14.86
CA THR A 327 6.91 1.17 -16.02
C THR A 327 5.40 1.32 -15.91
N LEU A 328 4.89 1.79 -14.77
CA LEU A 328 3.49 2.15 -14.61
C LEU A 328 3.14 3.38 -15.47
N PHE A 329 4.08 4.31 -15.66
CA PHE A 329 3.88 5.45 -16.55
C PHE A 329 4.12 5.01 -18.01
N PRO A 330 3.18 5.24 -18.95
CA PRO A 330 3.17 4.58 -20.26
C PRO A 330 4.09 5.27 -21.27
N VAL A 331 5.38 5.37 -20.93
CA VAL A 331 6.43 5.91 -21.78
C VAL A 331 7.22 4.75 -22.41
N PRO A 332 7.46 4.76 -23.74
CA PRO A 332 8.32 3.80 -24.39
C PRO A 332 9.70 3.74 -23.75
N TRP A 333 10.30 2.55 -23.71
CA TRP A 333 11.58 2.32 -23.03
C TRP A 333 12.68 3.30 -23.47
N PHE A 334 12.72 3.68 -24.76
CA PHE A 334 13.72 4.60 -25.30
C PHE A 334 13.51 6.07 -24.91
N LEU A 335 12.39 6.40 -24.26
CA LEU A 335 12.08 7.73 -23.69
C LEU A 335 12.10 7.74 -22.16
N MET A 336 12.43 6.61 -21.52
CA MET A 336 12.50 6.55 -20.05
C MET A 336 13.53 7.50 -19.48
N TRP A 337 14.68 7.69 -20.15
CA TRP A 337 15.69 8.67 -19.74
C TRP A 337 15.15 10.10 -19.72
N ALA A 338 14.28 10.45 -20.68
CA ALA A 338 13.69 11.78 -20.76
C ALA A 338 12.64 11.98 -19.66
N TYR A 339 11.89 10.93 -19.35
CA TYR A 339 10.97 10.91 -18.21
C TYR A 339 11.73 11.08 -16.88
N GLU A 340 12.78 10.30 -16.65
CA GLU A 340 13.65 10.41 -15.47
C GLU A 340 14.25 11.82 -15.33
N LEU A 341 14.74 12.40 -16.44
CA LEU A 341 15.24 13.76 -16.47
C LEU A 341 14.15 14.78 -16.11
N ALA A 342 12.93 14.63 -16.62
CA ALA A 342 11.81 15.50 -16.27
C ALA A 342 11.46 15.44 -14.77
N LEU A 343 11.51 14.25 -14.16
CA LEU A 343 11.31 14.09 -12.72
C LEU A 343 12.44 14.75 -11.92
N LEU A 344 13.69 14.56 -12.35
CA LEU A 344 14.86 15.14 -11.71
C LEU A 344 14.82 16.67 -11.73
N ILE A 345 14.54 17.26 -12.89
CA ILE A 345 14.40 18.72 -13.04
C ILE A 345 13.25 19.23 -12.17
N SER A 346 12.12 18.53 -12.14
CA SER A 346 10.97 18.92 -11.31
C SER A 346 11.31 18.94 -9.81
N ARG A 347 12.11 17.98 -9.34
CA ARG A 347 12.64 17.99 -7.97
C ARG A 347 13.57 19.18 -7.72
N TRP A 348 14.50 19.47 -8.64
CA TRP A 348 15.43 20.59 -8.49
C TRP A 348 14.73 21.95 -8.44
N ILE A 349 13.66 22.12 -9.21
CA ILE A 349 12.82 23.33 -9.20
C ILE A 349 11.93 23.41 -7.94
N GLY A 350 12.00 22.42 -7.05
CA GLY A 350 11.42 22.47 -5.71
C GLY A 350 10.12 21.70 -5.54
N SER A 351 9.80 20.76 -6.44
CA SER A 351 8.68 19.86 -6.21
C SER A 351 9.01 18.82 -5.13
N PRO A 352 8.19 18.71 -4.07
CA PRO A 352 8.40 17.70 -3.02
C PRO A 352 8.05 16.28 -3.47
N TRP A 353 7.24 16.14 -4.52
CA TRP A 353 6.66 14.85 -4.90
C TRP A 353 7.54 14.02 -5.82
N HIS A 354 8.59 14.59 -6.39
CA HIS A 354 9.41 13.94 -7.41
C HIS A 354 10.57 13.16 -6.81
N ASN A 355 10.25 11.97 -6.30
CA ASN A 355 11.19 11.09 -5.60
C ASN A 355 12.20 10.40 -6.54
N THR A 356 11.94 10.42 -7.85
CA THR A 356 12.76 9.84 -8.94
C THR A 356 12.90 8.33 -8.93
N ASP A 357 13.10 7.70 -7.76
CA ASP A 357 13.31 6.26 -7.62
C ASP A 357 12.32 5.61 -6.64
N SER A 358 12.16 4.29 -6.75
CA SER A 358 11.21 3.53 -5.94
C SER A 358 11.59 3.42 -4.46
N TYR A 359 12.88 3.48 -4.11
CA TYR A 359 13.35 3.43 -2.72
C TYR A 359 12.98 4.70 -1.96
N THR A 360 13.18 5.85 -2.59
CA THR A 360 12.70 7.13 -2.08
C THR A 360 11.17 7.14 -1.96
N GLY A 361 10.45 6.62 -2.97
CA GLY A 361 9.00 6.47 -2.97
C GLY A 361 8.42 5.48 -1.97
N ALA A 362 9.25 4.68 -1.29
CA ALA A 362 8.82 3.76 -0.24
C ALA A 362 8.78 4.41 1.17
N LYS A 363 9.15 5.69 1.33
CA LYS A 363 9.30 6.32 2.65
C LYS A 363 8.04 6.27 3.50
N SER A 364 6.91 6.74 2.96
CA SER A 364 5.65 6.86 3.70
C SER A 364 5.08 5.52 4.18
N PRO A 365 4.95 4.46 3.36
CA PRO A 365 4.47 3.17 3.86
C PRO A 365 5.43 2.53 4.87
N VAL A 366 6.75 2.67 4.72
CA VAL A 366 7.72 2.16 5.69
C VAL A 366 7.67 2.92 7.01
N TRP A 367 7.52 4.24 6.95
CA TRP A 367 7.30 5.05 8.15
C TRP A 367 6.04 4.63 8.89
N ILE A 368 4.90 4.45 8.20
CA ILE A 368 3.67 3.94 8.84
C ILE A 368 3.89 2.55 9.43
N ALA A 369 4.64 1.66 8.77
CA ALA A 369 4.89 0.31 9.28
C ALA A 369 5.79 0.30 10.53
N LEU A 370 6.76 1.21 10.61
CA LEU A 370 7.78 1.22 11.68
C LEU A 370 7.54 2.25 12.77
N GLN A 371 6.65 3.22 12.61
CA GLN A 371 6.46 4.28 13.60
C GLN A 371 5.80 3.74 14.89
N GLU A 372 6.11 4.36 16.03
CA GLU A 372 5.40 4.08 17.28
C GLU A 372 3.92 4.45 17.17
N GLN A 373 3.05 3.64 17.78
CA GLN A 373 1.61 3.85 17.67
C GLN A 373 1.17 5.19 18.29
N SER A 374 1.72 5.53 19.46
CA SER A 374 1.47 6.81 20.15
C SER A 374 1.74 8.02 19.26
N ALA A 375 2.85 8.00 18.51
CA ALA A 375 3.19 9.08 17.58
C ALA A 375 2.21 9.16 16.39
N LEU A 376 1.71 8.02 15.89
CA LEU A 376 0.69 8.02 14.85
C LEU A 376 -0.67 8.55 15.36
N ASP A 377 -1.02 8.19 16.60
CA ASP A 377 -2.28 8.61 17.24
C ASP A 377 -2.26 10.12 17.54
N GLU A 378 -1.15 10.65 18.07
CA GLU A 378 -0.95 12.08 18.31
C GLU A 378 -1.07 12.91 17.02
N LEU A 379 -0.57 12.37 15.91
CA LEU A 379 -0.68 12.99 14.59
C LEU A 379 -2.08 12.85 13.96
N GLY A 380 -2.98 12.05 14.53
CA GLY A 380 -4.24 11.68 13.89
C GLY A 380 -4.04 11.02 12.53
N ALA A 381 -3.01 10.16 12.41
CA ALA A 381 -2.48 9.70 11.13
C ALA A 381 -3.48 8.95 10.23
N GLU A 382 -4.56 8.38 10.78
CA GLU A 382 -5.65 7.75 10.02
C GLU A 382 -6.45 8.77 9.17
N ARG A 383 -6.43 10.05 9.54
CA ARG A 383 -7.15 11.13 8.84
C ARG A 383 -6.33 11.83 7.75
N ILE A 384 -5.13 11.33 7.47
CA ILE A 384 -4.12 12.03 6.68
C ILE A 384 -3.63 11.14 5.55
N LYS A 385 -3.51 11.74 4.36
CA LYS A 385 -2.79 11.13 3.24
C LYS A 385 -1.31 11.44 3.31
N TRP A 386 -0.48 10.42 3.53
CA TRP A 386 0.96 10.56 3.73
C TRP A 386 1.77 10.28 2.47
N GLY A 387 2.44 11.31 1.96
CA GLY A 387 3.29 11.22 0.79
C GLY A 387 4.75 10.96 1.13
N SER A 388 5.37 10.06 0.37
CA SER A 388 6.83 10.05 0.27
C SER A 388 7.24 11.31 -0.47
N SER A 389 8.18 12.07 0.09
CA SER A 389 8.62 13.34 -0.49
C SER A 389 10.11 13.52 -0.39
N SER A 390 10.68 14.32 -1.29
CA SER A 390 12.11 14.63 -1.30
C SER A 390 12.35 16.08 -1.70
N ASN A 391 13.42 16.66 -1.16
CA ASN A 391 13.87 17.98 -1.58
C ASN A 391 14.95 17.91 -2.67
N ARG A 392 15.40 19.07 -3.15
CA ARG A 392 16.44 19.18 -4.19
C ARG A 392 17.76 18.48 -3.84
N HIS A 393 18.04 18.29 -2.55
CA HIS A 393 19.26 17.65 -2.03
C HIS A 393 19.05 16.17 -1.69
N MET A 394 17.93 15.57 -2.10
CA MET A 394 17.58 14.18 -1.78
C MET A 394 17.43 13.86 -0.29
N GLN A 395 17.10 14.87 0.53
CA GLN A 395 16.57 14.60 1.86
C GLN A 395 15.13 14.09 1.69
N VAL A 396 14.82 12.94 2.28
CA VAL A 396 13.56 12.22 2.06
C VAL A 396 12.75 12.22 3.35
N GLU A 397 11.54 12.78 3.28
CA GLU A 397 10.63 12.92 4.43
C GLU A 397 9.22 12.45 4.09
N VAL A 398 8.45 12.18 5.14
CA VAL A 398 7.01 11.96 5.02
C VAL A 398 6.29 13.30 5.12
N LYS A 399 5.38 13.57 4.17
CA LYS A 399 4.69 14.85 4.04
C LYS A 399 3.17 14.65 3.99
N LYS A 400 2.40 15.53 4.65
CA LYS A 400 0.93 15.56 4.52
C LYS A 400 0.54 15.98 3.11
N THR A 401 -0.48 15.34 2.55
CA THR A 401 -0.95 15.56 1.19
C THR A 401 -2.40 15.99 1.22
N GLU A 402 -2.70 17.09 0.52
CA GLU A 402 -4.06 17.60 0.39
C GLU A 402 -4.91 16.64 -0.45
N VAL A 403 -6.12 16.38 0.01
CA VAL A 403 -7.12 15.57 -0.68
C VAL A 403 -8.32 16.46 -1.00
N GLU A 404 -8.67 16.57 -2.29
CA GLU A 404 -9.82 17.37 -2.73
C GLU A 404 -11.10 16.92 -2.03
N GLY A 405 -11.84 17.86 -1.43
CA GLY A 405 -13.03 17.61 -0.61
C GLY A 405 -12.76 17.31 0.88
N TRP A 406 -11.55 16.89 1.24
CA TRP A 406 -11.17 16.51 2.61
C TRP A 406 -10.18 17.49 3.28
N GLY A 407 -9.33 18.13 2.48
CA GLY A 407 -8.21 18.94 2.95
C GLY A 407 -7.04 18.07 3.40
N TRP A 408 -6.37 18.46 4.49
CA TRP A 408 -5.19 17.76 4.99
C TRP A 408 -5.52 16.69 6.04
N GLU A 409 -6.52 16.96 6.88
CA GLU A 409 -6.81 16.23 8.13
C GLU A 409 -8.33 16.01 8.34
N GLY A 410 -9.17 16.35 7.36
CA GLY A 410 -10.63 16.30 7.49
C GLY A 410 -11.18 17.38 8.41
N LYS A 411 -10.59 18.57 8.35
CA LYS A 411 -11.03 19.78 9.02
C LYS A 411 -10.67 20.99 8.15
N VAL A 412 -11.44 22.07 8.30
CA VAL A 412 -11.11 23.35 7.67
C VAL A 412 -9.88 23.92 8.37
N GLU A 413 -8.85 24.26 7.60
CA GLU A 413 -7.66 24.96 8.09
C GLU A 413 -7.67 26.38 7.55
N ASP A 414 -7.55 27.36 8.45
CA ASP A 414 -7.44 28.76 8.07
C ASP A 414 -5.98 29.14 7.77
N ALA A 415 -5.78 30.39 7.33
CA ALA A 415 -4.45 30.90 7.01
C ALA A 415 -3.49 30.82 8.20
N ALA A 416 -3.98 31.06 9.43
CA ALA A 416 -3.16 30.99 10.63
C ALA A 416 -2.68 29.56 10.92
N ALA A 417 -3.55 28.55 10.73
CA ALA A 417 -3.18 27.14 10.87
C ALA A 417 -2.12 26.72 9.83
N LEU A 418 -2.21 27.22 8.60
CA LEU A 418 -1.23 26.96 7.55
C LEU A 418 0.11 27.68 7.79
N GLU A 419 0.09 28.89 8.36
CA GLU A 419 1.29 29.63 8.77
C GLU A 419 1.99 28.99 9.98
N ALA A 420 1.23 28.34 10.87
CA ALA A 420 1.74 27.60 12.01
C ALA A 420 2.40 26.25 11.64
N ASP A 421 2.39 25.86 10.36
CA ASP A 421 3.07 24.64 9.91
C ASP A 421 4.59 24.74 10.14
N THR A 422 5.08 23.90 11.05
CA THR A 422 6.48 23.86 11.47
C THR A 422 7.40 23.19 10.47
N ALA A 423 6.85 22.55 9.43
CA ALA A 423 7.66 21.94 8.38
C ALA A 423 8.53 22.99 7.66
N VAL A 424 9.68 22.53 7.15
CA VAL A 424 10.71 23.40 6.55
C VAL A 424 10.79 23.18 5.05
N GLY A 425 10.95 24.27 4.29
CA GLY A 425 11.17 24.24 2.85
C GLY A 425 10.02 23.58 2.09
N VAL A 426 10.35 22.62 1.21
CA VAL A 426 9.36 21.94 0.35
C VAL A 426 8.43 21.01 1.12
N PHE A 427 8.71 20.73 2.40
CA PHE A 427 7.89 19.85 3.23
C PHE A 427 6.65 20.55 3.81
N ARG A 428 6.60 21.89 3.79
CA ARG A 428 5.43 22.68 4.20
C ARG A 428 4.17 22.34 3.42
N LYS A 429 3.01 22.19 4.08
CA LYS A 429 1.68 21.90 3.50
C LYS A 429 1.44 22.75 2.24
N THR A 430 1.66 24.05 2.32
CA THR A 430 1.43 25.00 1.21
C THR A 430 2.27 24.76 -0.05
N ILE A 431 3.36 24.00 0.04
CA ILE A 431 4.24 23.67 -1.09
C ILE A 431 3.87 22.31 -1.70
N GLY A 432 3.78 22.28 -3.02
CA GLY A 432 3.41 21.08 -3.79
C GLY A 432 1.91 20.87 -3.93
N ARG A 433 1.06 21.88 -3.67
CA ARG A 433 -0.37 21.80 -3.97
C ARG A 433 -0.61 21.76 -5.48
N LYS A 434 -1.70 21.10 -5.89
CA LYS A 434 -2.17 21.10 -7.28
C LYS A 434 -2.53 22.53 -7.71
N ARG A 435 -2.16 22.93 -8.93
CA ARG A 435 -2.54 24.25 -9.46
C ARG A 435 -4.07 24.40 -9.44
N GLY A 436 -4.54 25.47 -8.81
CA GLY A 436 -5.97 25.75 -8.65
C GLY A 436 -6.64 25.01 -7.48
N ALA A 437 -5.88 24.33 -6.62
CA ALA A 437 -6.40 23.80 -5.36
C ALA A 437 -7.05 24.93 -4.55
N LYS A 438 -8.20 24.60 -3.95
CA LYS A 438 -8.97 25.49 -3.08
C LYS A 438 -8.97 24.89 -1.68
N ASP A 439 -8.91 25.75 -0.67
CA ASP A 439 -9.07 25.32 0.71
C ASP A 439 -10.49 24.80 0.91
N VAL A 440 -10.61 23.68 1.60
CA VAL A 440 -11.91 22.99 1.79
C VAL A 440 -12.82 23.77 2.72
N THR A 441 -14.10 23.80 2.41
CA THR A 441 -15.13 24.33 3.31
C THR A 441 -15.71 23.23 4.21
N LYS A 442 -16.56 23.61 5.17
CA LYS A 442 -17.28 22.62 6.00
C LYS A 442 -18.21 21.76 5.14
N GLU A 443 -18.85 22.37 4.14
CA GLU A 443 -19.75 21.71 3.21
C GLU A 443 -19.01 20.73 2.30
N ASP A 444 -17.76 21.04 1.90
CA ASP A 444 -16.90 20.10 1.18
C ASP A 444 -16.65 18.84 2.01
N ILE A 445 -16.31 19.02 3.28
CA ILE A 445 -16.05 17.90 4.20
C ILE A 445 -17.31 17.04 4.35
N VAL A 446 -18.47 17.66 4.61
CA VAL A 446 -19.74 16.92 4.73
C VAL A 446 -20.03 16.10 3.47
N ARG A 447 -19.86 16.68 2.27
CA ARG A 447 -20.01 15.93 1.00
C ARG A 447 -19.03 14.77 0.89
N PHE A 448 -17.79 14.94 1.36
CA PHE A 448 -16.78 13.88 1.37
C PHE A 448 -17.16 12.75 2.35
N GLU A 449 -17.77 13.07 3.50
CA GLU A 449 -18.27 12.08 4.46
C GLU A 449 -19.47 11.29 3.90
N GLU A 450 -20.41 11.98 3.23
CA GLU A 450 -21.54 11.36 2.53
C GLU A 450 -21.07 10.43 1.41
N LEU A 451 -20.12 10.89 0.60
CA LEU A 451 -19.46 10.08 -0.43
C LEU A 451 -18.74 8.87 0.18
N GLY A 452 -18.15 9.04 1.36
CA GLY A 452 -17.57 7.97 2.17
C GLY A 452 -18.58 6.89 2.52
N ALA A 453 -19.71 7.28 3.08
CA ALA A 453 -20.79 6.36 3.43
C ALA A 453 -21.27 5.56 2.21
N GLU A 454 -21.50 6.23 1.08
CA GLU A 454 -21.93 5.59 -0.16
C GLU A 454 -20.86 4.63 -0.73
N CYS A 455 -19.59 5.04 -0.73
CA CYS A 455 -18.47 4.18 -1.15
C CYS A 455 -18.38 2.91 -0.29
N TRP A 456 -18.48 3.04 1.03
CA TRP A 456 -18.42 1.92 1.95
C TRP A 456 -19.59 0.96 1.76
N GLU A 457 -20.81 1.46 1.62
CA GLU A 457 -21.99 0.65 1.34
C GLU A 457 -21.85 -0.14 0.04
N ARG A 458 -21.43 0.52 -1.05
CA ARG A 458 -21.21 -0.15 -2.35
C ARG A 458 -20.15 -1.24 -2.27
N MET A 459 -19.02 -0.97 -1.60
CA MET A 459 -17.94 -1.95 -1.45
C MET A 459 -18.37 -3.18 -0.66
N GLU A 460 -19.10 -3.00 0.45
CA GLU A 460 -19.62 -4.11 1.26
C GLU A 460 -20.68 -4.92 0.51
N ASN A 461 -21.60 -4.24 -0.19
CA ASN A 461 -22.61 -4.90 -1.01
C ASN A 461 -21.96 -5.74 -2.12
N MET A 462 -20.99 -5.17 -2.84
CA MET A 462 -20.22 -5.90 -3.86
C MET A 462 -19.46 -7.09 -3.25
N ARG A 463 -18.83 -6.93 -2.08
CA ARG A 463 -18.12 -8.03 -1.41
C ARG A 463 -19.07 -9.20 -1.14
N HIS A 464 -20.22 -8.94 -0.55
CA HIS A 464 -21.21 -9.99 -0.26
C HIS A 464 -21.83 -10.63 -1.51
N GLU A 465 -22.08 -9.83 -2.55
CA GLU A 465 -22.52 -10.34 -3.85
C GLU A 465 -21.49 -11.32 -4.42
N TRP A 466 -20.21 -10.94 -4.45
CA TRP A 466 -19.14 -11.80 -4.95
C TRP A 466 -18.86 -13.01 -4.04
N GLU A 467 -19.00 -12.90 -2.72
CA GLU A 467 -18.94 -14.05 -1.81
C GLU A 467 -19.99 -15.11 -2.18
N THR A 468 -21.21 -14.66 -2.47
CA THR A 468 -22.34 -15.50 -2.85
C THR A 468 -22.10 -16.16 -4.22
N ILE A 469 -21.67 -15.38 -5.22
CA ILE A 469 -21.34 -15.88 -6.57
C ILE A 469 -20.24 -16.93 -6.52
N LEU A 470 -19.20 -16.68 -5.73
CA LEU A 470 -18.02 -17.55 -5.66
C LEU A 470 -18.22 -18.75 -4.74
N ARG A 471 -19.26 -18.74 -3.89
CA ARG A 471 -19.59 -19.78 -2.90
C ARG A 471 -18.42 -20.07 -1.95
N VAL A 472 -17.69 -19.02 -1.59
CA VAL A 472 -16.49 -19.10 -0.73
C VAL A 472 -16.83 -19.16 0.76
N LYS A 473 -18.02 -18.70 1.14
CA LYS A 473 -18.58 -18.83 2.49
C LYS A 473 -19.76 -19.81 2.44
N LYS A 474 -19.84 -20.73 3.41
CA LYS A 474 -21.02 -21.58 3.58
C LYS A 474 -22.13 -20.70 4.17
N ALA A 475 -23.32 -20.76 3.56
CA ALA A 475 -24.52 -20.09 4.04
C ALA A 475 -24.88 -20.50 5.48
#